data_AF-A0A528N4R9-F1
#
_entry.id   AF-A0A528N4R9-F1
#
_cell.length_a   1.000
_cell.length_b   1.000
_cell.length_c   1.000
_cell.angle_alpha   90.00
_cell.angle_beta   90.00
_cell.angle_gamma   90.00
#
_symmetry.space_group_name_H-M   'P 1'
#
loop_
_entity.id
_entity.type
_entity.pdbx_description
1 polymer ?
#
loop_
_entity_poly.entity_id
_entity_poly.type
_entity_poly.pdbx_seq_one_letter_code
_entity_poly.pdbx_strand_id
1 'polypeptide(L)'
;MAAQARANALRPLLKVKIGGDNDMARIRAVREAAPASRIILDANEGWSDDNIVANLAFAAEHGIALIEQPLPAGRDGILRNIVHPVPICADESVHEA
;
A
#
# COMPACT_ATOMS: atom_id res chain seq x y z
N MET A 1 6.85 3.94 -12.63
CA MET A 1 5.62 3.30 -12.12
C MET A 1 4.39 3.62 -12.98
N ALA A 2 4.02 4.89 -13.17
CA ALA A 2 2.83 5.29 -13.96
C ALA A 2 2.77 4.70 -15.38
N ALA A 3 3.89 4.63 -16.10
CA ALA A 3 3.92 4.03 -17.45
C ALA A 3 3.51 2.55 -17.45
N GLN A 4 3.97 1.77 -16.46
CA GLN A 4 3.60 0.36 -16.33
C GLN A 4 2.15 0.19 -15.89
N ALA A 5 1.66 1.05 -14.98
CA ALA A 5 0.25 1.07 -14.60
C ALA A 5 -0.65 1.38 -15.80
N ARG A 6 -0.30 2.38 -16.61
CA ARG A 6 -1.02 2.73 -17.84
C ARG A 6 -1.06 1.58 -18.85
N ALA A 7 0.09 0.92 -19.06
CA ALA A 7 0.17 -0.24 -19.95
C ALA A 7 -0.70 -1.41 -19.48
N ASN A 8 -1.07 -1.46 -18.19
CA ASN A 8 -1.88 -2.51 -17.59
C ASN A 8 -3.25 -2.02 -17.08
N ALA A 9 -3.68 -0.81 -17.44
CA ALA A 9 -4.86 -0.15 -16.85
C ALA A 9 -6.19 -0.87 -17.14
N LEU A 10 -6.22 -1.81 -18.09
CA LEU A 10 -7.38 -2.65 -18.39
C LEU A 10 -7.50 -3.87 -17.46
N ARG A 11 -6.47 -4.17 -16.66
CA ARG A 11 -6.54 -5.26 -15.68
C ARG A 11 -7.47 -4.83 -14.54
N PRO A 12 -8.33 -5.76 -14.05
CA PRO A 12 -9.28 -5.42 -12.99
C PRO A 12 -8.60 -5.14 -11.65
N LEU A 13 -7.41 -5.69 -11.44
CA LEU A 13 -6.62 -5.57 -10.21
C LEU A 13 -5.14 -5.34 -10.56
N LEU A 14 -4.53 -4.37 -9.87
CA LEU A 14 -3.08 -4.14 -9.89
C LEU A 14 -2.53 -4.26 -8.46
N LYS A 15 -1.54 -5.14 -8.26
CA LYS A 15 -0.69 -5.15 -7.06
C LYS A 15 0.55 -4.30 -7.34
N VAL A 16 0.80 -3.31 -6.49
CA VAL A 16 1.83 -2.30 -6.73
C VAL A 16 2.80 -2.32 -5.56
N LYS A 17 4.07 -2.59 -5.86
CA LYS A 17 5.15 -2.55 -4.89
C LYS A 17 5.49 -1.10 -4.54
N ILE A 18 5.49 -0.79 -3.25
CA ILE A 18 5.87 0.49 -2.64
C ILE A 18 6.84 0.20 -1.47
N GLY A 19 6.96 1.09 -0.47
CA GLY A 19 7.83 0.89 0.69
C GLY A 19 9.15 1.64 0.60
N GLY A 20 9.14 2.84 0.00
CA GLY A 20 10.35 3.67 -0.09
C GLY A 20 10.03 5.16 -0.25
N ASP A 21 11.05 5.94 -0.60
CA ASP A 21 10.89 7.39 -0.70
C ASP A 21 9.83 7.79 -1.74
N ASN A 22 9.09 8.86 -1.41
CA ASN A 22 8.06 9.47 -2.27
C ASN A 22 6.89 8.54 -2.63
N ASP A 23 6.51 7.61 -1.75
CA ASP A 23 5.40 6.69 -2.01
C ASP A 23 4.06 7.39 -2.27
N MET A 24 3.76 8.53 -1.63
CA MET A 24 2.56 9.30 -1.95
C MET A 24 2.52 9.75 -3.42
N ALA A 25 3.63 10.23 -3.95
CA ALA A 25 3.73 10.61 -5.36
C ALA A 25 3.54 9.39 -6.28
N ARG A 26 4.07 8.22 -5.87
CA ARG A 26 3.92 6.96 -6.62
C ARG A 26 2.48 6.46 -6.61
N ILE A 27 1.81 6.48 -5.45
CA ILE A 27 0.40 6.10 -5.29
C ILE A 27 -0.48 6.94 -6.20
N ARG A 28 -0.33 8.27 -6.13
CA ARG A 28 -1.05 9.21 -7.00
C ARG A 28 -0.85 8.88 -8.47
N ALA A 29 0.40 8.76 -8.90
CA ALA A 29 0.75 8.53 -10.30
C ALA A 29 0.21 7.18 -10.83
N VAL A 30 0.13 6.15 -9.99
CA VAL A 30 -0.48 4.86 -10.37
C VAL A 30 -1.99 4.96 -10.45
N ARG A 31 -2.65 5.57 -9.45
CA ARG A 31 -4.10 5.79 -9.48
C ARG A 31 -4.53 6.59 -10.71
N GLU A 32 -3.82 7.67 -11.04
CA GLU A 32 -4.09 8.48 -12.23
C GLU A 32 -3.86 7.69 -13.54
N ALA A 33 -2.88 6.79 -13.56
CA ALA A 33 -2.57 5.98 -14.73
C ALA A 33 -3.53 4.79 -14.95
N ALA A 34 -4.18 4.31 -13.89
CA ALA A 34 -5.11 3.19 -13.91
C ALA A 34 -6.37 3.47 -13.06
N PRO A 35 -7.17 4.48 -13.41
CA PRO A 35 -8.27 4.97 -12.56
C PRO A 35 -9.38 3.93 -12.36
N ALA A 36 -9.61 3.06 -13.35
CA ALA A 36 -10.64 2.02 -13.31
C ALA A 36 -10.19 0.72 -12.61
N SER A 37 -8.89 0.50 -12.43
CA SER A 37 -8.38 -0.70 -11.76
C SER A 37 -8.59 -0.61 -10.25
N ARG A 38 -8.94 -1.73 -9.63
CA ARG A 38 -8.73 -1.90 -8.19
C ARG A 38 -7.23 -1.95 -7.94
N ILE A 39 -6.74 -1.22 -6.94
CA ILE A 39 -5.31 -1.16 -6.62
C ILE A 39 -5.12 -1.65 -5.19
N ILE A 40 -4.18 -2.56 -5.03
CA ILE A 40 -3.64 -2.98 -3.73
C ILE A 40 -2.14 -2.62 -3.70
N LEU A 41 -1.67 -2.21 -2.54
CA LEU A 41 -0.29 -1.83 -2.32
C LEU A 41 0.40 -2.88 -1.46
N ASP A 42 1.67 -3.12 -1.72
CA ASP A 42 2.50 -4.00 -0.92
C ASP A 42 3.80 -3.25 -0.64
N ALA A 43 4.04 -2.95 0.64
CA ALA A 43 5.20 -2.19 1.06
C ALA A 43 6.40 -3.06 1.43
N ASN A 44 6.23 -4.39 1.51
CA ASN A 44 7.25 -5.35 1.94
C ASN A 44 8.11 -4.79 3.07
N GLU A 45 7.46 -4.47 4.18
CA GLU A 45 8.11 -4.01 5.40
C GLU A 45 8.79 -2.62 5.30
N GLY A 46 8.53 -1.86 4.22
CA GLY A 46 9.25 -0.64 3.88
C GLY A 46 8.76 0.66 4.55
N TRP A 47 7.66 0.62 5.29
CA TRP A 47 7.20 1.76 6.08
C TRP A 47 7.69 1.70 7.54
N SER A 48 7.45 2.78 8.27
CA SER A 48 7.83 2.94 9.67
C SER A 48 6.71 3.59 10.47
N ASP A 49 6.85 3.56 11.79
CA ASP A 49 5.94 4.24 12.72
C ASP A 49 5.78 5.74 12.40
N ASP A 50 6.83 6.38 11.86
CA ASP A 50 6.82 7.81 11.53
C ASP A 50 5.95 8.15 10.30
N ASN A 51 5.76 7.20 9.37
CA ASN A 51 5.11 7.48 8.09
C ASN A 51 3.81 6.68 7.85
N ILE A 52 3.59 5.59 8.59
CA ILE A 52 2.45 4.68 8.39
C ILE A 52 1.11 5.39 8.41
N VAL A 53 0.87 6.28 9.39
CA VAL A 53 -0.41 6.97 9.56
C VAL A 53 -0.71 7.87 8.37
N ALA A 54 0.28 8.67 7.94
CA ALA A 54 0.14 9.57 6.81
C ALA A 54 -0.05 8.80 5.50
N ASN A 55 0.68 7.70 5.32
CA ASN A 55 0.57 6.88 4.13
C ASN A 55 -0.77 6.13 4.04
N LEU A 56 -1.30 5.61 5.16
CA LEU A 56 -2.63 4.98 5.23
C LEU A 56 -3.73 5.98 4.85
N ALA A 57 -3.68 7.20 5.40
CA ALA A 57 -4.64 8.25 5.09
C ALA A 57 -4.60 8.61 3.60
N PHE A 58 -3.39 8.83 3.06
CA PHE A 58 -3.21 9.15 1.64
C PHE A 58 -3.69 8.02 0.72
N ALA A 59 -3.44 6.76 1.09
CA ALA A 59 -3.92 5.60 0.36
C ALA A 59 -5.46 5.54 0.35
N ALA A 60 -6.11 5.84 1.47
CA ALA A 60 -7.57 5.90 1.55
C ALA A 60 -8.15 6.98 0.63
N GLU A 61 -7.57 8.19 0.62
CA GLU A 61 -7.97 9.29 -0.27
C GLU A 61 -7.86 8.91 -1.76
N HIS A 62 -6.92 8.04 -2.12
CA HIS A 62 -6.72 7.56 -3.49
C HIS A 62 -7.42 6.23 -3.78
N GLY A 63 -8.35 5.81 -2.91
CA GLY A 63 -9.19 4.63 -3.10
C GLY A 63 -8.40 3.32 -3.19
N ILE A 64 -7.28 3.22 -2.47
CA ILE A 64 -6.52 1.97 -2.35
C ILE A 64 -7.36 0.95 -1.57
N ALA A 65 -7.39 -0.29 -2.06
CA ALA A 65 -8.31 -1.29 -1.55
C ALA A 65 -7.72 -2.23 -0.48
N LEU A 66 -6.39 -2.29 -0.37
CA LEU A 66 -5.64 -3.10 0.60
C LEU A 66 -4.21 -2.59 0.66
N ILE A 67 -3.60 -2.64 1.85
CA ILE A 67 -2.16 -2.47 2.06
C ILE A 67 -1.60 -3.74 2.69
N GLU A 68 -0.61 -4.33 2.05
CA GLU A 68 0.04 -5.57 2.44
C GLU A 68 1.41 -5.27 3.07
N GLN A 69 1.64 -5.90 4.22
CA GLN A 69 2.79 -5.79 5.10
C GLN A 69 3.47 -4.40 5.08
N PRO A 70 2.81 -3.38 5.65
CA PRO A 70 3.39 -2.04 5.66
C PRO A 70 4.69 -1.99 6.47
N LEU A 71 4.74 -2.69 7.61
CA LEU A 71 5.80 -2.59 8.61
C LEU A 71 6.59 -3.89 8.72
N PRO A 72 7.84 -3.85 9.21
CA PRO A 72 8.61 -5.06 9.44
C PRO A 72 7.95 -6.04 10.40
N ALA A 73 8.00 -7.32 10.06
CA ALA A 73 7.52 -8.41 10.89
C ALA A 73 8.19 -8.34 12.28
N GLY A 74 7.39 -8.50 13.32
CA GLY A 74 7.83 -8.33 14.71
C GLY A 74 8.07 -6.88 15.15
N ARG A 75 7.93 -5.89 14.25
CA ARG A 75 8.01 -4.44 14.53
C ARG A 75 6.79 -3.69 13.98
N ASP A 76 5.62 -4.33 14.02
CA ASP A 76 4.34 -3.82 13.53
C ASP A 76 3.37 -3.45 14.67
N GLY A 77 3.89 -3.28 15.89
CA GLY A 77 3.10 -3.10 17.11
C GLY A 77 2.17 -1.88 17.08
N ILE A 78 2.56 -0.80 16.39
CA ILE A 78 1.76 0.42 16.22
C ILE A 78 0.41 0.13 15.55
N LEU A 79 0.30 -0.92 14.73
CA LEU A 79 -0.94 -1.28 14.02
C LEU A 79 -2.10 -1.58 14.99
N ARG A 80 -1.83 -1.94 16.24
CA ARG A 80 -2.87 -2.13 17.27
C ARG A 80 -3.53 -0.84 17.74
N ASN A 81 -2.86 0.30 17.55
CA ASN A 81 -3.18 1.57 18.20
C ASN A 81 -3.62 2.67 17.24
N ILE A 82 -3.52 2.45 15.93
CA ILE A 82 -3.87 3.44 14.90
C ILE A 82 -5.14 3.03 14.15
N VAL A 83 -5.82 4.02 13.56
CA VAL A 83 -6.99 3.79 12.70
C VAL A 83 -6.55 3.13 11.39
N HIS A 84 -7.35 2.19 10.88
CA HIS A 84 -7.12 1.52 9.59
C HIS A 84 -8.16 2.00 8.57
N PRO A 85 -7.95 3.15 7.89
CA PRO A 85 -8.87 3.63 6.87
C PRO A 85 -8.84 2.77 5.59
N VAL A 86 -7.80 1.94 5.44
CA VAL A 86 -7.68 0.89 4.41
C VAL A 86 -7.38 -0.43 5.14
N PRO A 87 -7.96 -1.58 4.71
CA PRO A 87 -7.60 -2.87 5.29
C PRO A 87 -6.10 -3.14 5.19
N ILE A 88 -5.53 -3.67 6.26
CA ILE A 88 -4.12 -4.08 6.34
C ILE A 88 -4.05 -5.60 6.29
N CYS A 89 -3.25 -6.12 5.37
CA CYS A 89 -2.95 -7.54 5.23
C CYS A 89 -1.58 -7.83 5.80
N ALA A 90 -1.47 -8.85 6.64
CA ALA A 90 -0.18 -9.42 7.00
C ALA A 90 0.28 -10.37 5.89
N ASP A 91 1.57 -10.36 5.58
CA ASP A 91 2.26 -11.32 4.72
C ASP A 91 3.46 -11.89 5.50
N GLU A 92 4.56 -11.14 5.60
CA GLU A 92 5.76 -11.54 6.35
C GLU A 92 5.50 -11.77 7.85
N SER A 93 4.45 -11.19 8.44
CA SER A 93 4.06 -11.45 9.84
C SER A 93 3.27 -12.76 10.05
N VAL A 94 2.86 -13.49 9.00
CA VAL A 94 2.02 -14.70 9.11
C VAL A 94 2.67 -15.90 8.42
N HIS A 95 3.03 -16.89 9.23
CA HIS A 95 3.54 -18.19 8.77
C HIS A 95 2.83 -19.33 9.51
N GLU A 96 2.88 -20.52 8.94
CA GLU A 96 2.55 -21.76 9.66
C GLU A 96 3.71 -22.13 10.59
N ALA A 97 3.39 -22.85 11.67
CA ALA A 97 4.36 -23.33 12.66
C ALA A 97 5.00 -24.67 12.25
#